data_AF-A0A317ZU49-F1
#
_entry.id   AF-A0A317ZU49-F1
#
_cell.length_a   1.000
_cell.length_b   1.000
_cell.length_c   1.000
_cell.angle_alpha   90.00
_cell.angle_beta   90.00
_cell.angle_gamma   90.00
#
_symmetry.space_group_name_H-M   'P 1'
#
loop_
_entity.id
_entity.type
_entity.pdbx_description
1 polymer ?
#
loop_
_entity_poly.entity_id
_entity_poly.type
_entity_poly.pdbx_seq_one_letter_code
_entity_poly.pdbx_strand_id
1 'polypeptide(L)'
;MYGDMAALGRRSAELRILAEDTRTRATTLRAAVGTTWVSAAAATFIEQLGQRAGNLDASATSLEEAADAIDAHIRAVEAVKQAIAEAEQWISDRWNDAARLVGNTVEVISEGAENVFEFFGTEVPRALVSEADELVRTVRELPPVGSPDWLDLADTFHRRGW
;
A
#
# COMPACT_ATOMS: atom_id res chain seq x y z
N MET A 1 0.85 -13.88 -0.72
CA MET A 1 0.67 -12.51 -0.19
C MET A 1 1.53 -11.57 -1.02
N TYR A 2 0.93 -10.53 -1.61
CA TYR A 2 1.47 -9.48 -2.49
C TYR A 2 2.82 -9.78 -3.18
N GLY A 3 2.79 -9.98 -4.50
CA GLY A 3 3.95 -10.39 -5.31
C GLY A 3 5.22 -9.56 -5.09
N ASP A 4 6.38 -10.10 -5.48
CA ASP A 4 7.69 -9.49 -5.27
C ASP A 4 7.76 -8.07 -5.88
N MET A 5 7.54 -7.05 -5.04
CA MET A 5 7.60 -5.64 -5.43
C MET A 5 9.01 -5.24 -5.87
N ALA A 6 10.05 -5.91 -5.36
CA ALA A 6 11.41 -5.69 -5.83
C ALA A 6 11.58 -6.19 -7.27
N ALA A 7 10.91 -7.28 -7.67
CA ALA A 7 10.87 -7.71 -9.07
C ALA A 7 10.14 -6.69 -9.96
N LEU A 8 9.03 -6.11 -9.50
CA LEU A 8 8.35 -5.04 -10.24
C LEU A 8 9.22 -3.77 -10.35
N GLY A 9 9.93 -3.40 -9.28
CA GLY A 9 10.87 -2.28 -9.30
C GLY A 9 12.01 -2.49 -10.30
N ARG A 10 12.56 -3.71 -10.38
CA ARG A 10 13.55 -4.08 -11.42
C ARG A 10 12.98 -3.93 -12.83
N ARG A 11 11.75 -4.41 -13.06
CA ARG A 11 11.08 -4.28 -14.38
C ARG A 11 10.82 -2.82 -14.76
N SER A 12 10.40 -1.98 -13.81
CA SER A 12 10.24 -0.54 -14.04
C SER A 12 11.56 0.10 -14.47
N ALA A 13 12.68 -0.24 -13.81
CA ALA A 13 14.01 0.24 -14.21
C ALA A 13 14.42 -0.27 -15.61
N GLU A 14 14.14 -1.53 -15.94
CA GLU A 14 14.39 -2.10 -17.27
C GLU A 14 13.60 -1.36 -18.36
N LEU A 15 12.32 -1.02 -18.12
CA LEU A 15 11.50 -0.26 -19.07
C LEU A 15 12.08 1.13 -19.34
N ARG A 16 12.58 1.82 -18.31
CA ARG A 16 13.23 3.13 -18.46
C ARG A 16 14.52 3.05 -19.28
N ILE A 17 15.32 2.00 -19.06
CA ILE A 17 16.53 1.75 -19.87
C ILE A 17 16.14 1.51 -21.33
N LEU A 18 15.09 0.72 -21.58
CA LEU A 18 14.61 0.44 -22.93
C LEU A 18 14.04 1.70 -23.61
N ALA A 19 13.35 2.56 -22.86
CA ALA A 19 12.85 3.84 -23.36
C ALA A 19 14.01 4.74 -23.82
N GLU A 20 15.06 4.84 -23.02
CA GLU A 20 16.25 5.65 -23.34
C GLU A 20 17.02 5.12 -24.55
N ASP A 21 17.23 3.81 -24.65
CA ASP A 21 17.81 3.18 -25.85
C ASP A 21 16.95 3.46 -27.09
N THR A 22 15.62 3.41 -26.95
CA THR A 22 14.68 3.70 -28.04
C THR A 22 14.79 5.15 -28.52
N ARG A 23 14.90 6.12 -27.60
CA ARG A 23 15.13 7.54 -27.95
C ARG A 23 16.48 7.77 -28.60
N THR A 24 17.52 7.12 -28.10
CA THR A 24 18.87 7.20 -28.67
C THR A 24 18.86 6.73 -30.13
N ARG A 25 18.14 5.64 -30.42
CA ARG A 25 17.94 5.14 -31.79
C ARG A 25 17.13 6.10 -32.66
N ALA A 26 16.05 6.69 -32.14
CA ALA A 26 15.28 7.70 -32.86
C ALA A 26 16.14 8.92 -33.22
N THR A 27 16.96 9.39 -32.27
CA THR A 27 17.90 10.51 -32.45
C THR A 27 18.97 10.18 -33.50
N THR A 28 19.51 8.95 -33.45
CA THR A 28 20.50 8.47 -34.43
C THR A 28 19.90 8.41 -35.84
N LEU A 29 18.66 7.93 -35.98
CA LEU A 29 17.95 7.90 -37.27
C LEU A 29 17.71 9.31 -37.82
N ARG A 30 17.35 10.28 -36.96
CA ARG A 30 17.21 11.68 -37.37
C ARG A 30 18.53 12.29 -37.82
N ALA A 31 19.62 12.01 -37.13
CA ALA A 31 20.95 12.51 -37.49
C ALA A 31 21.42 11.96 -38.85
N ALA A 32 21.01 10.74 -39.21
CA ALA A 32 21.37 10.10 -40.49
C ALA A 32 20.73 10.77 -41.73
N VAL A 33 19.70 11.60 -41.55
CA VAL A 33 18.96 12.29 -42.63
C VAL A 33 19.79 13.40 -43.32
N GLY A 34 20.96 13.77 -42.79
CA GLY A 34 21.76 14.91 -43.25
C GLY A 34 22.81 14.67 -44.34
N THR A 35 22.97 13.46 -44.89
CA THR A 35 24.09 13.13 -45.78
C THR A 35 23.74 13.16 -47.28
N THR A 36 23.99 14.32 -47.90
CA THR A 36 24.50 14.55 -49.27
C THR A 36 23.73 14.02 -50.50
N TRP A 37 22.68 13.21 -50.37
CA TRP A 37 21.99 12.63 -51.53
C TRP A 37 20.71 13.40 -51.90
N VAL A 38 20.74 14.16 -53.00
CA VAL A 38 19.59 14.92 -53.49
C VAL A 38 18.95 14.19 -54.68
N SER A 39 17.86 13.46 -54.42
CA SER A 39 17.03 12.81 -55.44
C SER A 39 15.58 12.62 -54.94
N ALA A 40 14.62 12.36 -55.83
CA ALA A 40 13.25 12.05 -55.44
C ALA A 40 13.17 10.79 -54.53
N ALA A 41 13.99 9.77 -54.83
CA ALA A 41 14.10 8.58 -53.99
C ALA A 41 14.69 8.90 -52.60
N ALA A 42 15.65 9.82 -52.53
CA ALA A 42 16.20 10.29 -51.25
C ALA A 42 15.13 11.03 -50.43
N ALA A 43 14.27 11.85 -51.05
CA ALA A 43 13.19 12.53 -50.35
C ALA A 43 12.20 11.55 -49.69
N THR A 44 11.79 10.49 -50.42
CA THR A 44 10.93 9.43 -49.88
C THR A 44 11.60 8.68 -48.73
N PHE A 45 12.90 8.38 -48.85
CA PHE A 45 13.65 7.71 -47.79
C PHE A 45 13.78 8.57 -46.52
N ILE A 46 14.01 9.88 -46.69
CA ILE A 46 14.04 10.86 -45.59
C ILE A 46 12.71 10.88 -44.84
N GLU A 47 11.59 10.90 -45.58
CA GLU A 47 10.25 10.86 -44.98
C GLU A 47 10.03 9.57 -44.17
N GLN A 48 10.38 8.42 -44.74
CA GLN A 48 10.27 7.12 -44.05
C GLN A 48 11.12 7.06 -42.78
N LEU A 49 12.35 7.61 -42.81
CA LEU A 49 13.19 7.72 -41.62
C LEU A 49 12.56 8.61 -40.55
N GLY A 50 11.98 9.74 -40.96
CA GLY A 50 11.24 10.64 -40.07
C GLY A 50 10.06 9.96 -39.39
N GLN A 51 9.23 9.24 -40.15
CA GLN A 51 8.11 8.46 -39.63
C GLN A 51 8.58 7.38 -38.65
N ARG A 52 9.65 6.64 -39.00
CA ARG A 52 10.20 5.60 -38.14
C ARG A 52 10.78 6.16 -36.83
N ALA A 53 11.48 7.28 -36.89
CA ALA A 53 11.96 7.98 -35.70
C ALA A 53 10.79 8.47 -34.83
N GLY A 54 9.72 8.99 -35.43
CA GLY A 54 8.49 9.36 -34.71
C GLY A 54 7.84 8.17 -33.99
N ASN A 55 7.75 7.02 -34.65
CA ASN A 55 7.20 5.79 -34.04
C ASN A 55 8.06 5.27 -32.88
N LEU A 56 9.39 5.42 -32.96
CA LEU A 56 10.29 5.07 -31.86
C LEU A 56 10.09 6.02 -30.67
N ASP A 57 9.97 7.34 -30.90
CA ASP A 57 9.69 8.29 -29.83
C ASP A 57 8.38 7.98 -29.11
N ALA A 58 7.31 7.70 -29.87
CA ALA A 58 6.03 7.30 -29.29
C ALA A 58 6.15 6.00 -28.46
N SER A 59 6.94 5.03 -28.94
CA SER A 59 7.21 3.79 -28.20
C SER A 59 7.99 4.06 -26.91
N ALA A 60 8.98 4.95 -26.95
CA ALA A 60 9.74 5.34 -25.76
C ALA A 60 8.84 6.00 -24.71
N THR A 61 7.95 6.91 -25.12
CA THR A 61 6.96 7.51 -24.22
C THR A 61 6.07 6.46 -23.58
N SER A 62 5.55 5.50 -24.35
CA SER A 62 4.71 4.43 -23.80
C SER A 62 5.45 3.55 -22.78
N LEU A 63 6.75 3.30 -22.98
CA LEU A 63 7.57 2.55 -22.02
C LEU A 63 7.76 3.30 -20.70
N GLU A 64 7.92 4.62 -20.73
CA GLU A 64 8.00 5.45 -19.52
C GLU A 64 6.69 5.52 -18.77
N GLU A 65 5.59 5.73 -19.47
CA GLU A 65 4.24 5.73 -18.87
C GLU A 65 3.96 4.40 -18.18
N ALA A 66 4.38 3.28 -18.78
CA ALA A 66 4.28 1.96 -18.16
C ALA A 66 5.17 1.83 -16.91
N ALA A 67 6.40 2.34 -16.94
CA ALA A 67 7.29 2.34 -15.77
C ALA A 67 6.70 3.17 -14.62
N ASP A 68 6.15 4.35 -14.92
CA ASP A 68 5.51 5.21 -13.93
C ASP A 68 4.25 4.59 -13.33
N ALA A 69 3.45 3.90 -14.15
CA ALA A 69 2.29 3.15 -13.66
C ALA A 69 2.69 2.00 -12.72
N ILE A 70 3.80 1.30 -13.00
CA ILE A 70 4.35 0.26 -12.12
C ILE A 70 4.81 0.87 -10.79
N ASP A 71 5.54 1.97 -10.83
CA ASP A 71 6.02 2.65 -9.62
C ASP A 71 4.85 3.15 -8.75
N ALA A 72 3.82 3.70 -9.38
CA ALA A 72 2.60 4.11 -8.68
C ALA A 72 1.90 2.91 -8.02
N HIS A 73 1.82 1.77 -8.71
CA HIS A 73 1.25 0.55 -8.16
C HIS A 73 2.05 0.02 -6.96
N ILE A 74 3.38 -0.01 -7.06
CA ILE A 74 4.26 -0.41 -5.96
C ILE A 74 4.00 0.46 -4.72
N ARG A 75 3.96 1.79 -4.89
CA ARG A 75 3.67 2.72 -3.78
C ARG A 75 2.30 2.48 -3.17
N ALA A 76 1.28 2.23 -3.98
CA ALA A 76 -0.07 1.94 -3.50
C ALA A 76 -0.11 0.65 -2.67
N VAL A 77 0.57 -0.41 -3.11
CA VAL A 77 0.64 -1.67 -2.38
C VAL A 77 1.39 -1.50 -1.05
N GLU A 78 2.52 -0.80 -1.05
CA GLU A 78 3.27 -0.54 0.19
C GLU A 78 2.46 0.31 1.18
N ALA A 79 1.71 1.30 0.70
CA ALA A 79 0.81 2.08 1.55
C ALA A 79 -0.29 1.21 2.20
N VAL A 80 -0.88 0.27 1.46
CA VAL A 80 -1.87 -0.66 2.01
C VAL A 80 -1.25 -1.60 3.04
N LYS A 81 -0.05 -2.13 2.77
CA LYS A 81 0.68 -2.97 3.74
C LYS A 81 0.97 -2.22 5.03
N GLN A 82 1.39 -0.95 4.92
CA GLN A 82 1.64 -0.11 6.07
C GLN A 82 0.36 0.13 6.86
N ALA A 83 -0.76 0.46 6.20
CA ALA A 83 -2.05 0.64 6.86
C ALA A 83 -2.51 -0.63 7.59
N ILE A 84 -2.31 -1.82 7.00
CA ILE A 84 -2.59 -3.10 7.65
C ILE A 84 -1.71 -3.28 8.89
N ALA A 85 -0.41 -3.00 8.81
CA ALA A 85 0.50 -3.14 9.94
C ALA A 85 0.16 -2.17 11.09
N GLU A 86 -0.22 -0.92 10.77
CA GLU A 86 -0.66 0.07 11.74
C GLU A 86 -1.97 -0.35 12.41
N ALA A 87 -2.93 -0.88 11.65
CA ALA A 87 -4.18 -1.42 12.18
C ALA A 87 -3.93 -2.65 13.07
N GLU A 88 -3.07 -3.58 12.62
CA GLU A 88 -2.67 -4.77 13.38
C GLU A 88 -2.12 -4.39 14.76
N GLN A 89 -1.18 -3.45 14.81
CA GLN A 89 -0.60 -2.99 16.07
C GLN A 89 -1.65 -2.31 16.96
N TRP A 90 -2.37 -1.33 16.41
CA TRP A 90 -3.33 -0.51 17.17
C TRP A 90 -4.48 -1.34 17.77
N ILE A 91 -5.00 -2.31 17.01
CA ILE A 91 -6.08 -3.20 17.46
C ILE A 91 -5.55 -4.21 18.47
N SER A 92 -4.38 -4.82 18.20
CA SER A 92 -3.80 -5.82 19.09
C SER A 92 -3.53 -5.23 20.48
N ASP A 93 -3.01 -4.01 20.55
CA ASP A 93 -2.75 -3.32 21.83
C ASP A 93 -4.06 -3.13 22.62
N ARG A 94 -5.10 -2.56 21.99
CA ARG A 94 -6.42 -2.36 22.62
C ARG A 94 -7.09 -3.65 23.06
N TRP A 95 -7.07 -4.66 22.20
CA TRP A 95 -7.69 -5.94 22.50
C TRP A 95 -6.97 -6.63 23.66
N ASN A 96 -5.63 -6.59 23.69
CA ASN A 96 -4.85 -7.13 24.80
C ASN A 96 -5.12 -6.39 26.11
N ASP A 97 -5.25 -5.06 26.07
CA ASP A 97 -5.58 -4.26 27.26
C ASP A 97 -6.99 -4.58 27.77
N ALA A 98 -7.98 -4.69 26.88
CA ALA A 98 -9.34 -5.10 27.24
C ALA A 98 -9.38 -6.52 27.81
N ALA A 99 -8.68 -7.47 27.17
CA ALA A 99 -8.59 -8.86 27.65
C ALA A 99 -7.90 -8.96 29.02
N ARG A 100 -6.86 -8.16 29.26
CA ARG A 100 -6.19 -8.07 30.57
C ARG A 100 -7.11 -7.46 31.62
N LEU A 101 -7.84 -6.40 31.28
CA LEU A 101 -8.76 -5.77 32.20
C LEU A 101 -9.85 -6.76 32.62
N VAL A 102 -10.55 -7.36 31.66
CA VAL A 102 -11.61 -8.35 31.93
C VAL A 102 -11.08 -9.57 32.69
N GLY A 103 -9.90 -10.07 32.32
CA GLY A 103 -9.33 -11.27 32.94
C GLY A 103 -8.80 -11.07 34.36
N ASN A 104 -8.44 -9.85 34.76
CA ASN A 104 -7.83 -9.56 36.07
C ASN A 104 -8.67 -8.62 36.96
N THR A 105 -9.84 -8.18 36.50
CA THR A 105 -10.74 -7.37 37.32
C THR A 105 -11.54 -8.28 38.25
N VAL A 106 -11.64 -7.90 39.53
CA VAL A 106 -12.47 -8.58 40.54
C VAL A 106 -13.60 -7.65 40.96
N GLU A 107 -14.82 -8.18 41.03
CA GLU A 107 -15.96 -7.46 41.61
C GLU A 107 -15.92 -7.59 43.14
N VAL A 108 -15.81 -6.45 43.83
CA VAL A 108 -15.72 -6.37 45.29
C VAL A 108 -16.96 -5.65 45.82
N ILE A 109 -17.56 -6.21 46.87
CA ILE A 109 -18.69 -5.58 47.57
C ILE A 109 -18.10 -4.64 48.64
N SER A 110 -18.25 -3.34 48.44
CA SER A 110 -17.83 -2.34 49.44
C SER A 110 -18.84 -2.27 50.60
N GLU A 111 -18.36 -1.89 51.80
CA GLU A 111 -19.18 -1.63 52.99
C GLU A 111 -20.13 -0.45 52.73
N GLY A 112 -21.27 -0.73 52.09
CA GLY A 112 -22.21 0.28 51.60
C GLY A 112 -23.20 -0.19 50.53
N ALA A 113 -23.05 -1.43 50.02
CA ALA A 113 -23.94 -2.08 49.03
C ALA A 113 -23.77 -1.65 47.56
N GLU A 114 -22.66 -1.00 47.20
CA GLU A 114 -22.29 -0.76 45.79
C GLU A 114 -21.16 -1.70 45.37
N ASN A 115 -21.31 -2.34 44.21
CA ASN A 115 -20.30 -3.22 43.63
C ASN A 115 -19.23 -2.36 42.95
N VAL A 116 -18.00 -2.50 43.41
CA VAL A 116 -16.84 -1.79 42.88
C VAL A 116 -15.97 -2.79 42.13
N PHE A 117 -15.46 -2.40 40.96
CA PHE A 117 -14.51 -3.21 40.21
C PHE A 117 -13.09 -2.81 40.58
N GLU A 118 -12.24 -3.77 40.93
CA GLU A 118 -10.83 -3.53 41.23
C GLU A 118 -9.92 -4.23 40.24
N PHE A 119 -8.89 -3.52 39.78
CA PHE A 119 -7.80 -4.05 38.95
C PHE A 119 -6.47 -3.71 39.64
N PHE A 120 -5.72 -4.74 40.05
CA PHE A 120 -4.51 -4.60 40.87
C PHE A 120 -4.65 -3.66 42.09
N GLY A 121 -5.79 -3.75 42.80
CA GLY A 121 -6.06 -2.94 43.99
C GLY A 121 -6.38 -1.46 43.71
N THR A 122 -6.62 -1.11 42.44
CA THR A 122 -7.13 0.20 42.03
C THR A 122 -8.57 0.07 41.56
N GLU A 123 -9.44 0.96 42.03
CA GLU A 123 -10.83 1.03 41.57
C GLU A 123 -10.89 1.41 40.08
N VAL A 124 -11.68 0.65 39.33
CA VAL A 124 -11.91 0.84 37.90
C VAL A 124 -13.39 1.15 37.66
N PRO A 125 -13.72 2.15 36.82
CA PRO A 125 -15.10 2.44 36.46
C PRO A 125 -15.79 1.23 35.80
N ARG A 126 -17.00 0.90 36.27
CA ARG A 126 -17.84 -0.15 35.68
C ARG A 126 -18.06 0.01 34.17
N ALA A 127 -18.17 1.25 33.69
CA ALA A 127 -18.32 1.54 32.26
C ALA A 127 -17.14 1.00 31.45
N LEU A 128 -15.91 1.18 31.94
CA LEU A 128 -14.69 0.69 31.27
C LEU A 128 -14.62 -0.83 31.24
N VAL A 129 -15.00 -1.49 32.35
CA VAL A 129 -15.05 -2.97 32.41
C VAL A 129 -16.12 -3.52 31.47
N SER A 130 -17.29 -2.87 31.39
CA SER A 130 -18.36 -3.28 30.49
C SER A 130 -17.98 -3.11 29.02
N GLU A 131 -17.30 -2.02 28.68
CA GLU A 131 -16.80 -1.76 27.32
C GLU A 131 -15.72 -2.79 26.93
N ALA A 132 -14.80 -3.09 27.84
CA ALA A 132 -13.79 -4.12 27.63
C ALA A 132 -14.40 -5.53 27.48
N ASP A 133 -15.43 -5.88 28.26
CA ASP A 133 -16.17 -7.14 28.12
C ASP A 133 -16.86 -7.22 26.74
N GLU A 134 -17.52 -6.13 26.32
CA GLU A 134 -18.17 -6.07 25.01
C GLU A 134 -17.17 -6.25 23.86
N LEU A 135 -16.02 -5.59 23.93
CA LEU A 135 -14.95 -5.67 22.94
C LEU A 135 -14.44 -7.11 22.81
N VAL A 136 -14.05 -7.74 23.92
CA VAL A 136 -13.48 -9.10 23.94
C VAL A 136 -14.52 -10.15 23.47
N ARG A 137 -15.80 -9.95 23.79
CA ARG A 137 -16.88 -10.86 23.36
C ARG A 137 -17.20 -10.70 21.88
N THR A 138 -17.09 -9.49 21.35
CA THR A 138 -17.35 -9.20 19.94
C THR A 138 -16.19 -9.67 19.06
N VAL A 139 -14.96 -9.39 19.48
CA VAL A 139 -13.73 -9.74 18.75
C VAL A 139 -13.14 -10.98 19.40
N ARG A 140 -13.67 -12.13 19.01
CA ARG A 140 -13.32 -13.42 19.62
C ARG A 140 -11.92 -13.91 19.24
N GLU A 141 -11.47 -13.57 18.03
CA GLU A 141 -10.15 -13.91 17.51
C GLU A 141 -9.64 -12.76 16.64
N LEU A 142 -8.35 -12.46 16.74
CA LEU A 142 -7.71 -11.44 15.92
C LEU A 142 -7.40 -12.00 14.53
N PRO A 143 -7.50 -11.19 13.46
CA PRO A 143 -7.14 -11.64 12.12
C PRO A 143 -5.69 -12.14 12.04
N PRO A 144 -5.36 -13.02 11.08
CA PRO A 144 -3.98 -13.42 10.87
C PRO A 144 -3.11 -12.22 10.43
N VAL A 145 -1.83 -12.25 10.80
CA VAL A 145 -0.84 -11.21 10.50
C VAL A 145 -0.86 -10.86 9.00
N GLY A 146 -0.94 -9.57 8.70
CA GLY A 146 -0.95 -9.08 7.32
C GLY A 146 -2.25 -9.30 6.53
N SER A 147 -3.34 -9.76 7.16
CA SER A 147 -4.66 -9.88 6.52
C SER A 147 -5.28 -8.50 6.22
N PRO A 148 -5.96 -8.30 5.08
CA PRO A 148 -6.76 -7.10 4.86
C PRO A 148 -7.90 -6.94 5.89
N ASP A 149 -8.33 -8.02 6.54
CA ASP A 149 -9.39 -7.99 7.56
C ASP A 149 -9.04 -7.08 8.76
N TRP A 150 -7.75 -6.76 8.97
CA TRP A 150 -7.33 -5.77 9.97
C TRP A 150 -7.91 -4.38 9.69
N LEU A 151 -8.08 -4.01 8.42
CA LEU A 151 -8.68 -2.73 8.03
C LEU A 151 -10.18 -2.72 8.33
N ASP A 152 -10.89 -3.80 8.00
CA ASP A 152 -12.32 -3.95 8.31
C ASP A 152 -12.58 -3.94 9.83
N LEU A 153 -11.67 -4.54 10.59
CA LEU A 153 -11.72 -4.53 12.04
C LEU A 153 -11.45 -3.11 12.59
N ALA A 154 -10.47 -2.39 12.04
CA ALA A 154 -10.21 -1.00 12.42
C ALA A 154 -11.43 -0.12 12.18
N ASP A 155 -12.09 -0.25 11.03
CA ASP A 155 -13.34 0.47 10.73
C ASP A 155 -14.47 0.11 11.69
N THR A 156 -14.48 -1.12 12.18
CA THR A 156 -15.47 -1.58 13.16
C THR A 156 -15.21 -0.97 14.55
N PHE A 157 -13.95 -0.91 14.99
CA PHE A 157 -13.57 -0.21 16.22
C PHE A 157 -13.96 1.27 16.17
N HIS A 158 -13.59 1.98 15.09
CA HIS A 158 -13.94 3.39 14.91
C HIS A 158 -15.45 3.64 14.92
N ARG A 159 -16.25 2.77 14.28
CA ARG A 159 -17.72 2.90 14.26
C ARG A 159 -18.37 2.63 15.62
N ARG A 160 -17.78 1.76 16.43
CA ARG A 160 -18.27 1.43 17.77
C ARG A 160 -17.77 2.38 18.85
N GLY A 161 -16.72 3.15 18.56
CA GLY A 161 -16.16 4.13 19.48
C GLY A 161 -15.18 3.57 20.50
N TRP A 162 -14.57 2.42 20.19
CA TRP A 162 -13.48 1.79 20.97
C TRP A 162 -12.10 2.37 20.62
#